data_AF-A0A2I0TW68-F1
#
_entry.id   AF-A0A2I0TW68-F1
#
_cell.length_a   1.000
_cell.length_b   1.000
_cell.length_c   1.000
_cell.angle_alpha   90.00
_cell.angle_beta   90.00
_cell.angle_gamma   90.00
#
_symmetry.space_group_name_H-M   'P 1'
#
loop_
_entity.id
_entity.type
_entity.pdbx_description
1 polymer ?
#
loop_
_entity_poly.entity_id
_entity_poly.type
_entity_poly.pdbx_seq_one_letter_code
_entity_poly.pdbx_strand_id
1 'polypeptide(L)'
;MGLVLFNIFVDDMDSGIKCTLSKSANDTKLSGAVNTLERRDAFQRDLERLERWACANLMKFNKAKCKVLHMGDLKHKFRLGGECIESSPEEDLRVLVDEKLNMNRQCALAAQKANHILGCIKRSVASRLRELVLPFYSVLLRPHPEHCIQLWSPQHREDMDLLE
;
A
#
# COMPACT_ATOMS: atom_id res chain seq x y z
N MET A 1 -13.04 2.45 -22.42
CA MET A 1 -12.91 3.86 -22.88
C MET A 1 -12.47 4.77 -21.73
N GLY A 2 -13.20 4.85 -20.61
CA GLY A 2 -12.88 5.79 -19.50
C GLY A 2 -11.47 5.71 -18.91
N LEU A 3 -10.95 4.50 -18.62
CA LEU A 3 -9.58 4.33 -18.07
C LEU A 3 -8.47 4.74 -19.05
N VAL A 4 -8.69 4.56 -20.36
CA VAL A 4 -7.72 4.94 -21.39
C VAL A 4 -7.63 6.46 -21.49
N LEU A 5 -8.77 7.15 -21.44
CA LEU A 5 -8.83 8.62 -21.44
C LEU A 5 -8.23 9.21 -20.15
N PHE A 6 -8.43 8.57 -19.00
CA PHE A 6 -7.78 8.97 -17.76
C PHE A 6 -6.26 8.91 -17.86
N ASN A 7 -5.71 7.81 -18.38
CA ASN A 7 -4.26 7.67 -18.55
C ASN A 7 -3.67 8.72 -19.49
N ILE A 8 -4.37 9.07 -20.57
CA ILE A 8 -3.96 10.14 -21.50
C ILE A 8 -3.99 11.50 -20.80
N PHE A 9 -5.01 11.75 -19.97
CA PHE A 9 -5.17 13.02 -19.26
C PHE A 9 -4.09 13.25 -18.19
N VAL A 10 -3.64 12.20 -17.51
CA VAL A 10 -2.59 12.30 -16.48
C VAL A 10 -1.18 11.99 -17.01
N ASP A 11 -1.03 11.86 -18.32
CA ASP A 11 0.23 11.43 -18.93
C ASP A 11 1.35 12.44 -18.65
N ASP A 12 1.06 13.74 -18.78
CA ASP A 12 2.01 14.84 -18.57
C ASP A 12 2.25 15.21 -17.09
N MET A 13 1.55 14.58 -16.15
CA MET A 13 1.63 14.87 -14.71
C MET A 13 3.05 14.69 -14.13
N ASP A 14 3.85 13.79 -14.71
CA ASP A 14 5.23 13.53 -14.29
C ASP A 14 6.26 14.48 -14.92
N SER A 15 5.82 15.39 -15.79
CA SER A 15 6.69 16.33 -16.48
C SER A 15 7.48 17.19 -15.49
N GLY A 16 8.81 17.00 -15.51
CA GLY A 16 9.74 17.72 -14.65
C GLY A 16 9.79 17.25 -13.20
N ILE A 17 9.07 16.19 -12.82
CA ILE A 17 9.19 15.53 -11.51
C ILE A 17 10.52 14.74 -11.47
N LYS A 18 11.31 14.93 -10.41
CA LYS A 18 12.58 14.20 -10.20
C LYS A 18 12.40 12.93 -9.38
N CYS A 19 11.44 12.94 -8.46
CA CYS A 19 11.10 11.80 -7.62
C CYS A 19 10.29 10.76 -8.41
N THR A 20 10.13 9.56 -7.85
CA THR A 20 9.30 8.52 -8.46
C THR A 20 7.83 8.88 -8.28
N LEU A 21 7.10 9.02 -9.39
CA LEU A 21 5.65 9.24 -9.40
C LEU A 21 4.93 7.97 -9.86
N SER A 22 4.02 7.47 -9.03
CA SER A 22 3.10 6.38 -9.39
C SER A 22 1.69 6.93 -9.51
N LYS A 23 1.02 6.64 -10.62
CA LYS A 23 -0.32 7.13 -10.97
C LYS A 23 -1.30 5.96 -10.93
N SER A 24 -2.38 6.10 -10.18
CA SER A 24 -3.52 5.16 -10.23
C SER A 24 -4.83 5.94 -10.42
N ALA A 25 -5.93 5.25 -10.69
CA ALA A 25 -7.22 5.89 -10.92
C ALA A 25 -7.73 6.72 -9.73
N ASN A 26 -7.32 6.35 -8.50
CA ASN A 26 -7.81 6.96 -7.27
C ASN A 26 -6.72 7.76 -6.54
N ASP A 27 -5.47 7.30 -6.60
CA ASP A 27 -4.38 7.80 -5.78
C ASP A 27 -3.12 8.07 -6.61
N THR A 28 -2.40 9.12 -6.25
CA THR A 28 -1.08 9.45 -6.80
C THR A 28 -0.06 9.37 -5.68
N LYS A 29 1.04 8.63 -5.90
CA LYS A 29 2.11 8.49 -4.91
C LYS A 29 3.40 9.09 -5.42
N LEU A 30 3.99 9.98 -4.62
CA LEU A 30 5.31 10.55 -4.84
C LEU A 30 6.29 9.93 -3.83
N SER A 31 7.31 9.25 -4.30
CA SER A 31 8.31 8.60 -3.44
C SER A 31 9.74 8.97 -3.86
N GLY A 32 10.62 9.09 -2.88
CA GLY A 32 12.01 9.48 -3.12
C GLY A 32 12.83 9.45 -1.84
N ALA A 33 14.13 9.20 -1.99
CA ALA A 33 15.05 9.25 -0.86
C ALA A 33 15.26 10.72 -0.42
N VAL A 34 15.09 11.01 0.87
CA VAL A 34 15.15 12.38 1.44
C VAL A 34 16.22 12.53 2.53
N ASN A 35 17.32 11.80 2.35
CA ASN A 35 18.44 11.74 3.30
C ASN A 35 19.30 13.02 3.35
N THR A 36 19.26 13.87 2.32
CA THR A 36 19.97 15.16 2.28
C THR A 36 18.99 16.33 2.19
N LEU A 37 19.44 17.53 2.58
CA LEU A 37 18.64 18.76 2.46
C LEU A 37 18.23 19.02 1.00
N GLU A 38 19.17 18.88 0.07
CA GLU A 38 18.91 19.06 -1.37
C GLU A 38 17.79 18.13 -1.89
N ARG A 39 17.78 16.87 -1.42
CA ARG A 39 16.74 15.90 -1.79
C ARG A 39 15.39 16.21 -1.17
N ARG A 40 15.36 16.76 0.05
CA ARG A 40 14.12 17.26 0.68
C ARG A 40 13.54 18.43 -0.08
N ASP A 41 14.39 19.38 -0.46
CA ASP A 41 13.99 20.55 -1.25
C ASP A 41 13.55 20.15 -2.66
N ALA A 42 14.17 19.12 -3.25
CA ALA A 42 13.73 18.54 -4.52
C ALA A 42 12.35 17.88 -4.37
N PHE A 43 12.12 17.08 -3.32
CA PHE A 43 10.84 16.43 -3.05
C PHE A 43 9.72 17.46 -2.82
N GLN A 44 9.99 18.52 -2.05
CA GLN A 44 9.02 19.60 -1.82
C GLN A 44 8.71 20.36 -3.13
N ARG A 45 9.72 20.63 -3.98
CA ARG A 45 9.48 21.25 -5.30
C ARG A 45 8.64 20.36 -6.23
N ASP A 46 8.87 19.05 -6.20
CA ASP A 46 8.07 18.11 -6.98
C ASP A 46 6.62 18.07 -6.49
N LEU A 47 6.41 18.11 -5.17
CA LEU A 47 5.07 18.24 -4.58
C LEU A 47 4.36 19.54 -5.00
N GLU A 48 5.08 20.67 -5.00
CA GLU A 48 4.55 21.96 -5.48
C GLU A 48 4.24 21.95 -6.99
N ARG A 49 5.03 21.24 -7.79
CA ARG A 49 4.76 21.06 -9.23
C ARG A 49 3.48 20.27 -9.45
N LEU A 50 3.26 19.19 -8.70
CA LEU A 50 2.02 18.42 -8.75
C LEU A 50 0.82 19.30 -8.36
N GLU A 51 0.96 20.15 -7.33
CA GLU A 51 -0.11 21.08 -6.95
C GLU A 51 -0.42 22.10 -8.04
N ARG A 52 0.61 22.66 -8.71
CA ARG A 52 0.43 23.58 -9.84
C ARG A 52 -0.22 22.88 -11.03
N TRP A 53 0.20 21.66 -11.34
CA TRP A 53 -0.41 20.85 -12.41
C TRP A 53 -1.89 20.57 -12.10
N ALA A 54 -2.22 20.19 -10.86
CA ALA A 54 -3.60 19.97 -10.46
C ALA A 54 -4.43 21.26 -10.62
N CYS A 55 -3.92 22.41 -10.16
CA CYS A 55 -4.59 23.70 -10.33
C CYS A 55 -4.82 24.06 -11.81
N ALA A 56 -3.82 23.86 -12.67
CA ALA A 56 -3.92 24.13 -14.10
C ALA A 56 -4.96 23.24 -14.79
N ASN A 57 -5.15 22.02 -14.28
CA ASN A 57 -6.13 21.05 -14.76
C ASN A 57 -7.49 21.14 -14.04
N LEU A 58 -7.74 22.23 -13.29
CA LEU A 58 -8.99 22.46 -12.53
C LEU A 58 -9.28 21.35 -11.49
N MET A 59 -8.24 20.65 -11.04
CA MET A 59 -8.27 19.65 -10.00
C MET A 59 -7.76 20.22 -8.69
N LYS A 60 -8.11 19.56 -7.58
CA LYS A 60 -7.66 19.94 -6.24
C LYS A 60 -7.35 18.70 -5.43
N PHE A 61 -6.18 18.69 -4.79
CA PHE A 61 -5.84 17.66 -3.83
C PHE A 61 -6.78 17.72 -2.63
N ASN A 62 -7.26 16.55 -2.21
CA ASN A 62 -7.92 16.40 -0.92
C ASN A 62 -6.85 16.37 0.18
N LYS A 63 -6.45 17.55 0.67
CA LYS A 63 -5.38 17.70 1.67
C LYS A 63 -5.58 16.84 2.92
N ALA A 64 -6.83 16.65 3.36
CA ALA A 64 -7.16 15.82 4.52
C ALA A 64 -6.92 14.32 4.29
N LYS A 65 -6.84 13.88 3.03
CA LYS A 65 -6.51 12.50 2.65
C LYS A 65 -5.04 12.33 2.28
N CYS A 66 -4.34 13.42 1.95
CA CYS A 66 -2.91 13.39 1.67
C CYS A 66 -2.15 13.03 2.95
N LYS A 67 -1.28 12.04 2.87
CA LYS A 67 -0.51 11.50 3.99
C LYS A 67 0.93 11.32 3.57
N VAL A 68 1.85 11.55 4.49
CA VAL A 68 3.27 11.24 4.29
C VAL A 68 3.63 10.02 5.11
N LEU A 69 4.21 9.02 4.44
CA LEU A 69 4.87 7.90 5.10
C LEU A 69 6.37 8.18 5.12
N HIS A 70 6.95 8.26 6.31
CA HIS A 70 8.40 8.27 6.49
C HIS A 70 8.90 6.84 6.66
N MET A 71 9.98 6.49 5.97
CA MET A 71 10.71 5.25 6.18
C MET A 71 12.09 5.60 6.74
N GLY A 72 12.37 5.14 7.96
CA GLY A 72 13.60 5.44 8.70
C GLY A 72 13.49 6.62 9.68
N ASP A 73 14.57 6.92 10.39
CA ASP A 73 14.53 7.78 11.60
C ASP A 73 14.38 9.29 11.32
N LEU A 74 14.55 9.72 10.07
CA LEU A 74 14.52 11.14 9.70
C LEU A 74 13.12 11.59 9.30
N LYS A 75 12.40 12.15 10.28
CA LYS A 75 11.10 12.81 10.06
C LYS A 75 11.30 14.21 9.50
N HIS A 76 10.66 14.51 8.38
CA HIS A 76 10.67 15.84 7.77
C HIS A 76 9.24 16.26 7.38
N LYS A 77 8.86 17.49 7.67
CA LYS A 77 7.51 17.97 7.36
C LYS A 77 7.46 18.52 5.94
N PHE A 78 6.57 17.96 5.12
CA PHE A 78 6.24 18.49 3.80
C PHE A 78 4.97 19.33 3.85
N ARG A 79 4.84 20.27 2.91
CA ARG A 79 3.68 21.16 2.82
C ARG A 79 2.96 21.02 1.48
N LEU A 80 1.63 21.07 1.51
CA LEU A 80 0.78 21.11 0.32
C LEU A 80 -0.19 22.29 0.45
N GLY A 81 -0.09 23.27 -0.44
CA GLY A 81 -0.90 24.48 -0.41
C GLY A 81 -0.80 25.24 0.90
N GLY A 82 0.43 25.37 1.44
CA GLY A 82 0.73 26.08 2.70
C GLY A 82 0.47 25.30 3.99
N GLU A 83 -0.24 24.17 3.94
CA GLU A 83 -0.55 23.33 5.10
C GLU A 83 0.46 22.19 5.22
N CYS A 84 0.84 21.80 6.45
CA CYS A 84 1.70 20.63 6.65
C CYS A 84 0.90 19.35 6.43
N ILE A 85 1.46 18.41 5.67
CA ILE A 85 0.85 17.09 5.48
C ILE A 85 1.06 16.26 6.75
N GLU A 86 0.01 15.58 7.20
CA GLU A 86 0.11 14.68 8.35
C GLU A 86 0.94 13.43 8.02
N SER A 87 1.82 13.07 8.95
CA SER A 87 2.52 11.78 8.90
C SER A 87 1.62 10.68 9.41
N SER A 88 1.37 9.63 8.64
CA SER A 88 0.65 8.45 9.13
C SER A 88 1.06 7.19 8.37
N PRO A 89 0.87 5.99 8.95
CA PRO A 89 1.05 4.73 8.23
C PRO A 89 0.18 4.68 6.98
N GLU A 90 0.70 4.07 5.91
CA GLU A 90 -0.04 3.90 4.67
C GLU A 90 -0.78 2.56 4.68
N GLU A 91 -2.08 2.58 4.41
CA GLU A 91 -2.86 1.37 4.15
C GLU A 91 -3.19 1.34 2.66
N ASP A 92 -2.39 0.63 1.87
CA ASP A 92 -2.69 0.40 0.46
C ASP A 92 -3.12 -1.05 0.26
N LEU A 93 -4.25 -1.27 -0.44
CA LEU A 93 -4.78 -2.61 -0.74
C LEU A 93 -4.91 -3.57 0.48
N ARG A 94 -5.24 -3.03 1.67
CA ARG A 94 -5.30 -3.74 2.98
C ARG A 94 -3.94 -4.20 3.53
N VAL A 95 -2.84 -3.78 2.93
CA VAL A 95 -1.49 -3.95 3.46
C VAL A 95 -1.11 -2.64 4.17
N LEU A 96 -0.93 -2.73 5.48
CA LEU A 96 -0.50 -1.61 6.32
C LEU A 96 1.04 -1.55 6.30
N VAL A 97 1.57 -0.53 5.65
CA VAL A 97 2.99 -0.22 5.62
C VAL A 97 3.25 0.81 6.73
N ASP A 98 3.82 0.36 7.84
CA ASP A 98 4.24 1.26 8.92
C ASP A 98 5.65 1.79 8.70
N GLU A 99 6.00 2.87 9.41
CA GLU A 99 7.29 3.57 9.34
C GLU A 99 8.51 2.65 9.56
N LYS A 100 8.32 1.52 10.25
CA LYS A 100 9.37 0.55 10.56
C LYS A 100 9.34 -0.67 9.64
N LEU A 101 8.44 -0.73 8.66
CA LEU A 101 8.17 -1.92 7.84
C LEU A 101 8.01 -3.18 8.71
N ASN A 102 7.39 -3.05 9.88
CA ASN A 102 7.38 -4.13 10.87
C ASN A 102 6.47 -5.28 10.41
N MET A 103 7.05 -6.28 9.73
CA MET A 103 6.35 -7.47 9.23
C MET A 103 5.53 -8.15 10.32
N ASN A 104 5.95 -8.10 11.58
CA ASN A 104 5.25 -8.70 12.70
C ASN A 104 3.80 -8.20 12.85
N ARG A 105 3.53 -6.92 12.54
CA ARG A 105 2.17 -6.37 12.59
C ARG A 105 1.30 -6.91 11.46
N GLN A 106 1.85 -7.09 10.26
CA GLN A 106 1.17 -7.75 9.14
C GLN A 106 0.87 -9.21 9.48
N CYS A 107 1.85 -9.94 10.00
CA CYS A 107 1.68 -11.33 10.44
C CYS A 107 0.60 -11.45 11.52
N ALA A 108 0.59 -10.56 12.52
CA ALA A 108 -0.44 -10.55 13.55
C ALA A 108 -1.85 -10.26 12.99
N LEU A 109 -1.98 -9.32 12.05
CA LEU A 109 -3.25 -8.99 11.38
C LEU A 109 -3.74 -10.15 10.49
N ALA A 110 -2.83 -10.80 9.76
CA ALA A 110 -3.13 -11.97 8.95
C ALA A 110 -3.59 -13.14 9.84
N ALA A 111 -2.87 -13.40 10.94
CA ALA A 111 -3.23 -14.39 11.93
C ALA A 111 -4.59 -14.09 12.57
N GLN A 112 -4.89 -12.84 12.90
CA GLN A 112 -6.19 -12.45 13.44
C GLN A 112 -7.33 -12.72 12.47
N LYS A 113 -7.17 -12.39 11.18
CA LYS A 113 -8.16 -12.67 10.13
C LYS A 113 -8.36 -14.17 9.94
N ALA A 114 -7.28 -14.93 9.89
CA ALA A 114 -7.32 -16.39 9.79
C ALA A 114 -8.05 -17.00 10.99
N ASN A 115 -7.75 -16.55 12.21
CA ASN A 115 -8.40 -16.99 13.44
C ASN A 115 -9.89 -16.63 13.47
N HIS A 116 -10.27 -15.46 12.96
CA HIS A 116 -11.67 -15.07 12.86
C HIS A 116 -12.43 -15.99 11.89
N ILE A 117 -11.89 -16.24 10.70
CA ILE A 117 -12.47 -17.16 9.71
C ILE A 117 -12.56 -18.57 10.29
N LEU A 118 -11.50 -19.06 10.92
CA LEU A 118 -11.48 -20.36 11.59
C LEU A 118 -12.56 -20.44 12.69
N GLY A 119 -12.74 -19.39 13.47
CA GLY A 119 -13.79 -19.31 14.49
C GLY A 119 -15.21 -19.30 13.92
N CYS A 120 -15.41 -18.69 12.74
CA CYS A 120 -16.67 -18.75 12.00
C CYS A 120 -16.93 -20.17 11.46
N ILE A 121 -15.90 -20.80 10.89
CA ILE A 121 -15.98 -22.18 10.39
C ILE A 121 -16.30 -23.12 11.54
N LYS A 122 -15.58 -23.07 12.66
CA LYS A 122 -15.83 -23.93 13.84
C LYS A 122 -17.27 -23.82 14.35
N ARG A 123 -17.84 -22.61 14.41
CA ARG A 123 -19.25 -22.38 14.79
C ARG A 123 -20.25 -22.90 13.77
N SER A 124 -19.96 -22.77 12.47
CA SER A 124 -20.80 -23.29 11.39
C SER A 124 -20.68 -24.81 11.21
N VAL A 125 -19.52 -25.38 11.53
CA VAL A 125 -19.22 -26.80 11.52
C VAL A 125 -19.95 -27.50 12.65
N ALA A 126 -19.93 -26.92 13.86
CA ALA A 126 -20.68 -27.43 14.99
C ALA A 126 -22.20 -27.56 14.72
N SER A 127 -22.74 -26.79 13.75
CA SER A 127 -24.17 -26.85 13.39
C SER A 127 -24.52 -27.72 12.17
N ARG A 128 -23.55 -28.15 11.34
CA ARG A 128 -23.86 -28.81 10.04
C ARG A 128 -22.93 -29.94 9.57
N LEU A 129 -21.91 -30.33 10.34
CA LEU A 129 -20.79 -31.08 9.78
C LEU A 129 -20.84 -32.62 9.99
N ARG A 130 -21.67 -33.31 9.21
CA ARG A 130 -21.34 -34.71 8.85
C ARG A 130 -21.14 -34.93 7.35
N GLU A 131 -21.53 -33.99 6.49
CA GLU A 131 -21.59 -34.23 5.03
C GLU A 131 -20.72 -33.31 4.14
N LEU A 132 -20.13 -32.22 4.65
CA LEU A 132 -19.53 -31.16 3.78
C LEU A 132 -18.02 -30.94 3.93
N VAL A 133 -17.30 -31.78 4.67
CA VAL A 133 -15.88 -31.57 5.03
C VAL A 133 -14.93 -31.69 3.84
N LEU A 134 -15.11 -32.71 3.01
CA LEU A 134 -14.17 -33.03 1.93
C LEU A 134 -14.19 -32.00 0.77
N PRO A 135 -15.36 -31.59 0.23
CA PRO A 135 -15.39 -30.70 -0.94
C PRO A 135 -14.87 -29.29 -0.65
N PHE A 136 -15.09 -28.81 0.57
CA PHE A 136 -14.73 -27.44 0.98
C PHE A 136 -13.21 -27.26 1.12
N TYR A 137 -12.51 -28.28 1.63
CA TYR A 137 -11.07 -28.27 1.82
C TYR A 137 -10.31 -28.26 0.47
N SER A 138 -10.81 -29.00 -0.52
CA SER A 138 -10.21 -29.05 -1.87
C SER A 138 -10.32 -27.76 -2.68
N VAL A 139 -11.35 -26.95 -2.44
CA VAL A 139 -11.59 -25.70 -3.19
C VAL A 139 -10.79 -24.53 -2.60
N LEU A 140 -10.58 -24.49 -1.29
CA LEU A 140 -9.86 -23.41 -0.61
C LEU A 140 -8.34 -23.46 -0.78
N LEU A 141 -7.76 -24.65 -0.93
CA LEU A 141 -6.30 -24.82 -0.99
C LEU A 141 -5.71 -24.74 -2.41
N ARG A 142 -6.54 -24.77 -3.46
CA ARG A 142 -6.06 -24.79 -4.85
C ARG A 142 -5.66 -23.44 -5.46
N PRO A 143 -6.26 -22.27 -5.15
CA PRO A 143 -5.89 -21.02 -5.84
C PRO A 143 -4.80 -20.19 -5.13
N HIS A 144 -4.44 -20.50 -3.88
CA HIS A 144 -3.55 -19.64 -3.10
C HIS A 144 -2.02 -19.83 -3.33
N PRO A 145 -1.48 -21.01 -3.68
CA PRO A 145 -0.03 -21.15 -3.85
C PRO A 145 0.49 -20.53 -5.15
N GLU A 146 -0.31 -20.46 -6.21
CA GLU A 146 0.13 -19.96 -7.53
C GLU A 146 0.30 -18.43 -7.57
N HIS A 147 -0.42 -17.68 -6.73
CA HIS A 147 -0.30 -16.21 -6.67
C HIS A 147 0.81 -15.73 -5.73
N CYS A 148 1.22 -16.54 -4.75
CA CYS A 148 2.25 -16.15 -3.77
C CYS A 148 3.68 -16.28 -4.31
N ILE A 149 3.92 -17.09 -5.34
CA ILE A 149 5.29 -17.41 -5.82
C ILE A 149 5.96 -16.24 -6.54
N GLN A 150 5.23 -15.27 -7.10
CA GLN A 150 5.84 -14.09 -7.73
C GLN A 150 6.24 -12.98 -6.74
N LEU A 151 5.69 -12.98 -5.51
CA LEU A 151 5.99 -11.98 -4.49
C LEU A 151 7.03 -12.48 -3.47
N TRP A 152 7.18 -13.79 -3.32
CA TRP A 152 8.05 -14.41 -2.33
C TRP A 152 9.22 -15.12 -3.01
N SER A 153 10.28 -14.37 -3.35
CA SER A 153 11.63 -14.95 -3.51
C SER A 153 12.34 -14.84 -2.16
N PRO A 154 12.47 -15.94 -1.40
CA PRO A 154 13.15 -15.91 -0.10
C PRO A 154 14.66 -15.98 -0.36
N GLN A 155 15.35 -14.86 -0.23
CA GLN A 155 16.81 -14.81 -0.25
C GLN A 155 17.46 -15.15 1.10
N HIS A 156 16.67 -15.42 2.14
CA HIS A 156 17.20 -15.86 3.43
C HIS A 156 16.62 -17.22 3.82
N ARG A 157 17.54 -18.13 4.13
CA ARG A 157 17.30 -19.57 4.33
C ARG A 157 16.73 -19.91 5.73
N GLU A 158 16.48 -18.89 6.55
CA GLU A 158 16.19 -19.05 7.98
C GLU A 158 14.68 -18.94 8.30
N ASP A 159 13.83 -18.54 7.35
CA ASP A 159 12.38 -18.37 7.57
C ASP A 159 11.55 -19.66 7.33
N MET A 160 12.17 -20.77 6.94
CA MET A 160 11.45 -22.04 6.68
C MET A 160 11.22 -22.90 7.93
N ASP A 161 11.94 -22.67 9.03
CA ASP A 161 11.84 -23.55 10.22
C ASP A 161 10.65 -23.23 11.14
N LEU A 162 9.85 -22.20 10.81
CA LEU A 162 8.67 -21.81 11.59
C LEU A 162 7.34 -22.36 11.05
N LEU A 163 7.39 -23.17 9.99
CA LEU A 163 6.21 -23.64 9.23
C LEU A 163 5.92 -25.16 9.37
N GLU A 164 6.58 -25.85 10.30
CA GLU A 164 6.22 -27.23 10.70
C GLU A 164 5.28 -27.25 11.92
#